data_AF-A0A183UH43-F1
#
_entry.id   AF-A0A183UH43-F1
#
_cell.length_a   1.000
_cell.length_b   1.000
_cell.length_c   1.000
_cell.angle_alpha   90.00
_cell.angle_beta   90.00
_cell.angle_gamma   90.00
#
_symmetry.space_group_name_H-M   'P 1'
#
loop_
_entity.id
_entity.type
_entity.pdbx_description
1 polymer ?
#
loop_
_entity_poly.entity_id
_entity_poly.type
_entity_poly.pdbx_seq_one_letter_code
_entity_poly.pdbx_strand_id
1 'polypeptide(L)'
;MVADGCEKKRAEWVYPVDDVLERQLDQVAYFCKNASRNKVLKALLTQPEGSFVLRSSESKKKFLALSVRVPFTHNPTGVAHYLIVRNEHGFKINGFNKYFPSIPMLVTHHSVMPERLPCRLIFARWDNTWKCEHNNYDYPPSEGYE
;
A
#
# COMPACT_ATOMS: atom_id res chain seq x y z
N MET A 1 44.48 19.31 8.93
CA MET A 1 43.08 19.25 9.38
C MET A 1 42.19 19.28 8.15
N VAL A 2 41.59 18.17 7.76
CA VAL A 2 40.47 18.16 6.80
C VAL A 2 39.30 17.59 7.59
N ALA A 3 38.28 18.42 7.76
CA ALA A 3 37.10 18.08 8.53
C ALA A 3 36.38 16.92 7.85
N ASP A 4 36.30 15.80 8.56
CA ASP A 4 35.42 14.68 8.22
C ASP A 4 33.98 15.18 8.42
N GLY A 5 33.38 15.63 7.32
CA GLY A 5 32.00 16.04 7.26
C GLY A 5 31.10 14.83 7.44
N CYS A 6 30.93 14.39 8.69
CA CYS A 6 29.91 13.43 9.06
C CYS A 6 28.54 14.07 8.75
N GLU A 7 28.04 13.80 7.56
CA GLU A 7 26.71 14.17 7.10
C GLU A 7 25.70 13.47 8.02
N LYS A 8 25.34 14.16 9.11
CA LYS A 8 24.33 13.70 10.06
C LYS A 8 23.03 13.57 9.27
N LYS A 9 22.72 12.36 8.80
CA LYS A 9 21.37 11.98 8.36
C LYS A 9 20.44 12.35 9.50
N ARG A 10 19.77 13.49 9.38
CA ARG A 10 18.68 13.84 10.29
C ARG A 10 17.68 12.70 10.21
N ALA A 11 17.42 12.06 11.34
CA ALA A 11 16.38 11.06 11.42
C ALA A 11 15.08 11.74 10.98
N GLU A 12 14.53 11.30 9.84
CA GLU A 12 13.28 11.80 9.32
C GLU A 12 12.18 11.40 10.29
N TRP A 13 11.46 12.39 10.84
CA TRP A 13 10.32 12.12 11.71
C TRP A 13 9.22 11.47 10.90
N VAL A 14 8.88 10.22 11.26
CA VAL A 14 7.82 9.48 10.58
C VAL A 14 6.56 9.55 11.40
N TYR A 15 5.49 10.07 10.80
CA TYR A 15 4.16 10.06 11.38
C TYR A 15 3.53 8.68 11.19
N PRO A 16 3.01 8.06 12.26
CA PRO A 16 2.29 6.81 12.13
C PRO A 16 0.98 7.00 11.34
N VAL A 17 0.42 5.89 10.90
CA VAL A 17 -0.98 5.81 10.49
C VAL A 17 -1.85 6.04 11.73
N ASP A 18 -2.68 7.08 11.67
CA ASP A 18 -3.67 7.42 12.68
C ASP A 18 -5.07 6.95 12.23
N ASP A 19 -6.04 6.97 13.16
CA ASP A 19 -7.40 6.47 12.90
C ASP A 19 -8.17 7.28 11.85
N VAL A 20 -7.75 8.52 11.59
CA VAL A 20 -8.37 9.37 10.56
C VAL A 20 -7.91 8.91 9.19
N LEU A 21 -6.59 8.75 9.01
CA LEU A 21 -6.01 8.24 7.78
C LEU A 21 -6.49 6.82 7.49
N GLU A 22 -6.56 5.97 8.51
CA GLU A 22 -7.04 4.60 8.34
C GLU A 22 -8.49 4.55 7.83
N ARG A 23 -9.38 5.38 8.39
CA ARG A 23 -10.77 5.52 7.90
C ARG A 23 -10.84 6.02 6.45
N GLN A 24 -9.92 6.89 6.03
CA GLN A 24 -9.84 7.32 4.62
C GLN A 24 -9.36 6.18 3.71
N LEU A 25 -8.43 5.36 4.20
CA LEU A 25 -7.93 4.21 3.45
C LEU A 25 -8.96 3.08 3.34
N ASP A 26 -9.82 2.89 4.34
CA ASP A 26 -10.93 1.92 4.27
C ASP A 26 -11.93 2.23 3.13
N GLN A 27 -11.92 3.46 2.59
CA GLN A 27 -12.78 3.86 1.47
C GLN A 27 -12.20 3.51 0.09
N VAL A 28 -10.92 3.15 -0.02
CA VAL A 28 -10.29 2.85 -1.32
C VAL A 28 -10.20 1.35 -1.59
N ALA A 29 -10.50 0.95 -2.82
CA ALA A 29 -10.58 -0.46 -3.21
C ALA A 29 -9.22 -1.20 -3.17
N TYR A 30 -8.11 -0.47 -3.16
CA TYR A 30 -6.75 -1.02 -3.14
C TYR A 30 -6.13 -1.07 -1.73
N PHE A 31 -6.89 -0.80 -0.66
CA PHE A 31 -6.39 -0.93 0.71
C PHE A 31 -6.86 -2.22 1.37
N CYS A 32 -5.96 -2.86 2.11
CA CYS A 32 -6.20 -4.09 2.84
C CYS A 32 -5.69 -3.99 4.28
N LYS A 33 -6.61 -3.89 5.23
CA LYS A 33 -6.28 -3.71 6.65
C LYS A 33 -5.88 -5.00 7.36
N ASN A 34 -6.65 -6.08 7.17
CA ASN A 34 -6.61 -7.27 8.04
C ASN A 34 -6.39 -8.62 7.31
N ALA A 35 -5.97 -8.63 6.03
CA ALA A 35 -5.71 -9.90 5.36
C ALA A 35 -4.31 -10.41 5.70
N SER A 36 -4.19 -11.73 5.88
CA SER A 36 -2.87 -12.34 6.05
C SER A 36 -2.00 -12.04 4.83
N ARG A 37 -0.75 -11.64 5.06
CA ARG A 37 0.21 -11.34 3.99
C ARG A 37 0.24 -12.43 2.92
N ASN A 38 0.22 -13.70 3.33
CA ASN A 38 0.23 -14.83 2.39
C ASN A 38 -1.00 -14.88 1.48
N LYS A 39 -2.20 -14.58 1.99
CA LYS A 39 -3.43 -14.53 1.16
C LYS A 39 -3.33 -13.42 0.12
N VAL A 40 -2.89 -12.23 0.56
CA VAL A 40 -2.69 -11.07 -0.32
C VAL A 40 -1.68 -11.37 -1.42
N LEU A 41 -0.54 -11.99 -1.06
CA LEU A 41 0.52 -12.33 -2.01
C LEU A 41 0.05 -13.34 -3.06
N LYS A 42 -0.63 -14.40 -2.64
CA LYS A 42 -1.21 -15.40 -3.56
C LYS A 42 -2.20 -14.76 -4.52
N ALA A 43 -3.10 -13.91 -4.02
CA ALA A 43 -4.04 -13.18 -4.86
C ALA A 43 -3.30 -12.27 -5.86
N LEU A 44 -2.28 -11.54 -5.41
CA LEU A 44 -1.52 -10.63 -6.27
C LEU A 44 -0.76 -11.37 -7.38
N LEU A 45 -0.29 -12.59 -7.13
CA LEU A 45 0.39 -13.42 -8.14
C LEU A 45 -0.52 -13.87 -9.29
N THR A 46 -1.84 -13.90 -9.07
CA THR A 46 -2.84 -14.19 -10.13
C THR A 46 -3.16 -12.97 -11.01
N GLN A 47 -2.65 -11.79 -10.63
CA GLN A 47 -2.91 -10.53 -11.32
C GLN A 47 -1.74 -10.16 -12.26
N PRO A 48 -1.96 -9.29 -13.26
CA PRO A 48 -0.88 -8.86 -14.15
C PRO A 48 0.21 -8.07 -13.42
N GLU A 49 1.41 -8.04 -14.00
CA GLU A 49 2.51 -7.19 -13.52
C GLU A 49 2.08 -5.73 -13.41
N GLY A 50 2.50 -5.05 -12.33
CA GLY A 50 2.03 -3.72 -11.94
C GLY A 50 0.85 -3.73 -10.98
N SER A 51 0.11 -4.83 -10.87
CA SER A 51 -0.99 -4.94 -9.91
C SER A 51 -0.50 -4.74 -8.48
N PHE A 52 -1.23 -3.98 -7.68
CA PHE A 52 -0.78 -3.62 -6.34
C PHE A 52 -1.89 -3.68 -5.29
N VAL A 53 -1.45 -3.60 -4.03
CA VAL A 53 -2.31 -3.45 -2.86
C VAL A 53 -1.53 -2.70 -1.78
N LEU A 54 -2.20 -1.73 -1.18
CA LEU A 54 -1.75 -1.04 0.01
C LEU A 54 -2.24 -1.82 1.23
N ARG A 55 -1.37 -2.07 2.19
CA ARG A 55 -1.71 -2.86 3.37
C ARG A 55 -1.06 -2.31 4.63
N SER A 56 -1.62 -2.65 5.77
CA SER A 56 -0.93 -2.47 7.04
C SER A 56 0.36 -3.30 7.08
N SER A 57 1.43 -2.73 7.63
CA SER A 57 2.69 -3.43 7.82
C SER A 57 2.63 -4.30 9.07
N GLU A 58 2.69 -5.62 8.90
CA GLU A 58 2.72 -6.59 10.01
C GLU A 58 3.94 -6.41 10.92
N SER A 59 5.10 -6.08 10.35
CA SER A 59 6.36 -5.95 11.11
C SER A 59 6.56 -4.58 11.76
N LYS A 60 5.81 -3.56 11.32
CA LYS A 60 5.87 -2.20 11.87
C LYS A 60 4.45 -1.68 12.05
N LYS A 61 3.87 -1.90 13.22
CA LYS A 61 2.53 -1.41 13.58
C LYS A 61 2.42 0.08 13.22
N LYS A 62 1.30 0.47 12.61
CA LYS A 62 1.01 1.84 12.13
C LYS A 62 1.87 2.34 10.96
N PHE A 63 2.46 1.45 10.16
CA PHE A 63 3.06 1.81 8.87
C PHE A 63 2.31 1.12 7.73
N LEU A 64 2.35 1.73 6.54
CA LEU A 64 1.75 1.18 5.34
C LEU A 64 2.82 0.52 4.47
N ALA A 65 2.48 -0.62 3.88
CA ALA A 65 3.29 -1.27 2.87
C ALA A 65 2.51 -1.36 1.55
N LEU A 66 3.17 -0.99 0.46
CA LEU A 66 2.70 -1.19 -0.90
C LEU A 66 3.30 -2.50 -1.42
N SER A 67 2.46 -3.52 -1.62
CA SER A 67 2.86 -4.75 -2.30
C SER A 67 2.53 -4.64 -3.78
N VAL A 68 3.47 -4.98 -4.66
CA VAL A 68 3.32 -4.84 -6.12
C VAL A 68 3.74 -6.13 -6.81
N ARG A 69 2.92 -6.65 -7.73
CA ARG A 69 3.28 -7.72 -8.67
C ARG A 69 4.34 -7.16 -9.62
N VAL A 70 5.50 -7.79 -9.67
CA VAL A 70 6.64 -7.33 -10.48
C VAL A 70 7.19 -8.47 -11.32
N PRO A 71 7.90 -8.19 -12.43
CA PRO A 71 8.57 -9.25 -13.19
C PRO A 71 9.41 -10.17 -12.31
N PHE A 72 9.39 -11.47 -12.59
CA PHE A 72 10.23 -12.44 -11.85
C PHE A 72 11.73 -12.17 -12.00
N THR A 73 12.12 -11.50 -13.09
CA THR A 73 13.49 -11.00 -13.31
C THR A 73 13.88 -9.89 -12.34
N HIS A 74 12.92 -9.14 -11.78
CA HIS A 74 13.17 -8.12 -10.77
C HIS A 74 13.13 -8.69 -9.35
N ASN A 75 12.21 -9.61 -9.07
CA ASN A 75 12.11 -10.26 -7.78
C ASN A 75 11.68 -11.73 -7.97
N PRO A 76 12.45 -12.72 -7.46
CA PRO A 76 12.16 -14.15 -7.68
C PRO A 76 10.84 -14.60 -7.05
N THR A 77 10.31 -13.86 -6.07
CA THR A 77 8.99 -14.14 -5.49
C THR A 77 7.83 -13.63 -6.35
N GLY A 78 8.13 -12.80 -7.37
CA GLY A 78 7.14 -12.12 -8.21
C GLY A 78 6.41 -10.95 -7.53
N VAL A 79 6.72 -10.64 -6.26
CA VAL A 79 6.11 -9.51 -5.53
C VAL A 79 7.18 -8.69 -4.80
N ALA A 80 7.19 -7.39 -5.04
CA ALA A 80 8.01 -6.44 -4.30
C ALA A 80 7.18 -5.75 -3.21
N HIS A 81 7.86 -5.34 -2.13
CA HIS A 81 7.24 -4.65 -1.00
C HIS A 81 7.95 -3.34 -0.72
N TYR A 82 7.18 -2.25 -0.70
CA TYR A 82 7.69 -0.91 -0.46
C TYR A 82 7.04 -0.34 0.80
N LEU A 83 7.84 0.23 1.70
CA LEU A 83 7.32 0.94 2.86
C LEU A 83 6.86 2.33 2.43
N ILE A 84 5.66 2.75 2.81
CA ILE A 84 5.24 4.13 2.67
C ILE A 84 5.58 4.89 3.95
N VAL A 85 6.25 6.02 3.79
CA VAL A 85 6.64 6.93 4.86
C VAL A 85 5.74 8.15 4.80
N ARG A 86 5.25 8.60 5.96
CA ARG A 86 4.50 9.85 6.13
C ARG A 86 5.30 10.79 7.01
N ASN A 87 5.39 12.07 6.65
CA ASN A 87 5.99 13.12 7.47
C ASN A 87 5.29 14.47 7.18
N GLU A 88 5.90 15.58 7.60
CA GLU A 88 5.40 16.95 7.38
C GLU A 88 5.22 17.33 5.89
N HIS A 89 5.94 16.67 4.98
CA HIS A 89 5.84 16.88 3.54
C HIS A 89 4.78 16.00 2.85
N GLY A 90 4.12 15.11 3.60
CA GLY A 90 3.12 14.17 3.08
C GLY A 90 3.63 12.74 3.04
N PHE A 91 3.38 12.03 1.94
CA PHE A 91 3.61 10.60 1.76
C PHE A 91 4.64 10.33 0.68
N LYS A 92 5.51 9.33 0.89
CA LYS A 92 6.43 8.83 -0.14
C LYS A 92 6.68 7.34 -0.01
N ILE A 93 7.18 6.73 -1.06
CA ILE A 93 7.83 5.42 -0.97
C ILE A 93 9.20 5.60 -0.31
N ASN A 94 9.54 4.76 0.66
CA ASN A 94 10.84 4.82 1.33
C ASN A 94 11.99 4.65 0.33
N GLY A 95 12.98 5.54 0.39
CA GLY A 95 14.09 5.59 -0.58
C GLY A 95 13.78 6.31 -1.90
N PHE A 96 12.56 6.82 -2.07
CA PHE A 96 12.21 7.73 -3.17
C PHE A 96 12.30 9.17 -2.67
N ASN A 97 12.48 10.11 -3.60
CA ASN A 97 12.70 11.53 -3.26
C ASN A 97 11.41 12.35 -3.30
N LYS A 98 10.38 11.88 -4.02
CA LYS A 98 9.16 12.64 -4.27
C LYS A 98 8.12 12.38 -3.18
N TYR A 99 7.59 13.48 -2.62
CA TYR A 99 6.46 13.46 -1.70
C TYR A 99 5.15 13.77 -2.42
N PHE A 100 4.07 13.24 -1.86
CA PHE A 100 2.71 13.43 -2.32
C PHE A 100 1.83 13.84 -1.14
N PRO A 101 0.88 14.77 -1.33
CA PRO A 101 0.04 15.24 -0.23
C PRO A 101 -0.94 14.17 0.26
N SER A 102 -1.21 13.13 -0.55
CA SER A 102 -2.10 12.04 -0.19
C SER A 102 -1.68 10.72 -0.83
N ILE A 103 -2.13 9.60 -0.23
CA ILE A 103 -1.94 8.26 -0.78
C ILE A 103 -2.56 8.11 -2.18
N PRO A 104 -3.79 8.57 -2.46
CA PRO A 104 -4.34 8.53 -3.82
C PRO A 104 -3.48 9.26 -4.85
N MET A 105 -2.88 10.39 -4.50
CA MET A 105 -1.98 11.10 -5.43
C MET A 105 -0.68 10.34 -5.68
N LEU A 106 -0.09 9.73 -4.65
CA LEU A 106 1.07 8.84 -4.80
C LEU A 106 0.75 7.69 -5.77
N VAL A 107 -0.40 7.03 -5.57
CA VAL A 107 -0.85 5.91 -6.40
C VAL A 107 -1.10 6.36 -7.84
N THR A 108 -1.83 7.47 -8.04
CA THR A 108 -2.15 8.02 -9.37
C THR A 108 -0.90 8.42 -10.14
N HIS A 109 0.09 9.02 -9.47
CA HIS A 109 1.36 9.36 -10.09
C HIS A 109 2.07 8.09 -10.59
N HIS A 110 2.20 7.09 -9.72
CA HIS A 110 2.91 5.85 -10.06
C HIS A 110 2.15 4.91 -11.01
N SER A 111 0.84 5.13 -11.22
CA SER A 111 0.10 4.43 -12.28
C SER A 111 0.38 5.00 -13.68
N VAL A 112 0.82 6.24 -13.77
CA VAL A 112 1.21 6.88 -15.04
C VAL A 112 2.71 6.75 -15.30
N MET A 113 3.54 6.98 -14.27
CA MET A 113 5.00 6.98 -14.39
C MET A 113 5.64 6.10 -13.30
N PRO A 114 6.39 5.04 -13.68
CA PRO A 114 6.92 4.11 -12.68
C PRO A 114 8.02 4.73 -11.82
N GLU A 115 8.77 5.70 -12.35
CA GLU A 115 9.98 6.26 -11.75
C GLU A 115 10.99 5.16 -11.40
N ARG A 116 11.21 4.90 -10.10
CA ARG A 116 12.11 3.86 -9.60
C ARG A 116 11.42 2.51 -9.37
N LEU A 117 10.11 2.41 -9.61
CA LEU A 117 9.41 1.12 -9.61
C LEU A 117 9.78 0.33 -10.87
N PRO A 118 9.80 -1.02 -10.81
CA PRO A 118 10.09 -1.85 -11.97
C PRO A 118 8.97 -1.83 -13.03
N CYS A 119 7.77 -1.40 -12.65
CA CYS A 119 6.61 -1.27 -13.52
C CYS A 119 5.64 -0.21 -12.97
N ARG A 120 4.70 0.23 -13.80
CA ARG A 120 3.64 1.16 -13.39
C ARG A 120 2.63 0.44 -12.50
N LEU A 121 2.01 1.18 -11.58
CA LEU A 121 0.92 0.65 -10.78
C LEU A 121 -0.32 0.45 -11.64
N ILE A 122 -0.95 -0.71 -11.50
CA ILE A 122 -2.20 -1.07 -12.17
C ILE A 122 -3.22 -1.41 -11.08
N PHE A 123 -4.41 -0.81 -11.17
CA PHE A 123 -5.51 -1.16 -10.28
C PHE A 123 -5.96 -2.58 -10.61
N ALA A 124 -5.72 -3.51 -9.69
CA ALA A 124 -6.09 -4.90 -9.89
C ALA A 124 -7.63 -5.03 -9.94
N ARG A 125 -8.10 -6.00 -10.70
CA ARG A 125 -9.51 -6.41 -10.65
C ARG A 125 -9.64 -7.45 -9.56
N TRP A 126 -9.83 -6.93 -8.37
CA TRP A 126 -10.09 -7.72 -7.20
C TRP A 126 -11.50 -8.31 -7.29
N ASP A 127 -11.59 -9.56 -7.74
CA ASP A 127 -12.73 -10.39 -7.35
C ASP A 127 -12.77 -10.36 -5.81
N ASN A 128 -13.95 -10.31 -5.19
CA ASN A 128 -14.15 -10.08 -3.74
C ASN A 128 -13.42 -11.07 -2.78
N THR A 129 -12.58 -11.95 -3.32
CA THR A 129 -11.82 -13.04 -2.70
C THR A 129 -10.85 -12.65 -1.59
N TRP A 130 -10.32 -11.43 -1.55
CA TRP A 130 -9.36 -11.00 -0.52
C TRP A 130 -9.85 -9.91 0.42
N LYS A 131 -11.02 -9.29 0.17
CA LYS A 131 -11.63 -8.43 1.18
C LYS A 131 -11.78 -9.29 2.43
N CYS A 132 -11.18 -8.85 3.52
CA CYS A 132 -11.43 -9.42 4.84
C CYS A 132 -12.94 -9.52 5.00
N GLU A 133 -13.45 -10.60 5.57
CA GLU A 133 -14.85 -10.74 5.93
C GLU A 133 -15.29 -9.45 6.63
N HIS A 134 -15.89 -8.53 5.87
CA HIS A 134 -16.81 -7.60 6.46
C HIS A 134 -17.89 -8.54 6.96
N ASN A 135 -18.06 -8.59 8.28
CA ASN A 135 -19.22 -9.22 8.90
C ASN A 135 -20.41 -8.89 8.01
N ASN A 136 -20.95 -9.93 7.37
CA ASN A 136 -22.24 -9.87 6.73
C ASN A 136 -23.17 -9.34 7.83
N TYR A 137 -23.51 -8.06 7.79
CA TYR A 137 -24.86 -7.71 8.15
C TYR A 137 -25.70 -8.40 7.08
N ASP A 138 -25.99 -9.68 7.33
CA ASP A 138 -27.16 -10.35 6.82
C ASP A 138 -28.30 -9.37 7.05
N TYR A 139 -28.65 -8.63 6.01
CA TYR A 139 -29.92 -7.97 5.97
C TYR A 139 -30.93 -9.12 5.94
N PRO A 140 -31.72 -9.34 7.00
CA PRO A 140 -32.75 -10.36 6.92
C PRO A 140 -33.65 -10.01 5.73
N PRO A 141 -34.09 -11.00 4.94
CA PRO A 141 -35.04 -10.74 3.87
C PRO A 141 -36.22 -10.00 4.48
N SER A 142 -36.62 -8.90 3.85
CA SER A 142 -37.80 -8.14 4.25
C SER A 142 -39.00 -9.09 4.23
N GLU A 143 -39.42 -9.59 5.39
CA GLU A 143 -40.72 -10.24 5.51
C GLU A 143 -41.76 -9.18 5.18
N GLY A 144 -42.44 -9.40 4.06
CA GLY A 144 -43.54 -8.57 3.61
C GLY A 144 -44.60 -8.56 4.70
N TYR A 145 -44.88 -7.38 5.24
CA TYR A 145 -46.07 -7.12 6.01
C TYR A 145 -47.25 -7.13 5.04
N GLU A 146 -47.94 -8.27 4.97
CA GLU A 146 -49.36 -8.32 4.61
C GLU A 146 -50.21 -7.65 5.70
#